data_AF-A0A512M763-F1
#
_entry.id   AF-A0A512M763-F1
#
_cell.length_a   1.000
_cell.length_b   1.000
_cell.length_c   1.000
_cell.angle_alpha   90.00
_cell.angle_beta   90.00
_cell.angle_gamma   90.00
#
_symmetry.space_group_name_H-M   'P 1'
#
loop_
_entity.id
_entity.type
_entity.pdbx_description
1 polymer ?
#
loop_
_entity_poly.entity_id
_entity_poly.type
_entity_poly.pdbx_seq_one_letter_code
_entity_poly.pdbx_strand_id
1 'polypeptide(L)'
;MSRILRHLPLALLALASLVLTSCQTGSGGPTDPASLQQIEYRRLSIASEPPGNYYVGRRFHIDKLHFWGYVRRPGESWDKSRLVVMNERFTRQPDRLPEMPSGDGGSYGSDHNTEYRLWGYFSGRKVYDPNSNMVLPEFMLQRYEVKNASPGWLFRPNEKFDGVHLFRGEIGSTPGKRY
;
A
#
# COMPACT_ATOMS: atom_id res chain seq x y z
N MET A 1 -51.10 24.77 35.74
CA MET A 1 -49.94 24.67 34.82
C MET A 1 -48.71 24.02 35.50
N SER A 2 -48.77 22.74 35.90
CA SER A 2 -47.66 22.12 36.67
C SER A 2 -47.30 20.68 36.26
N ARG A 3 -48.18 19.96 35.54
CA ARG A 3 -47.89 18.57 35.12
C ARG A 3 -46.94 18.48 33.92
N ILE A 4 -46.97 19.44 33.01
CA ILE A 4 -46.14 19.43 31.78
C ILE A 4 -44.65 19.68 32.11
N LEU A 5 -44.35 20.56 33.06
CA LEU A 5 -42.97 20.90 33.45
C LEU A 5 -42.24 19.73 34.18
N ARG A 6 -43.01 18.80 34.77
CA ARG A 6 -42.47 17.68 35.56
C ARG A 6 -41.95 16.52 34.70
N HIS A 7 -42.42 16.43 33.46
CA HIS A 7 -41.99 15.41 32.48
C HIS A 7 -40.92 15.94 31.51
N LEU A 8 -40.68 17.26 31.50
CA LEU A 8 -39.64 17.91 30.70
C LEU A 8 -38.23 17.32 30.92
N PRO A 9 -37.74 17.05 32.15
CA PRO A 9 -36.42 16.47 32.34
C PRO A 9 -36.33 15.02 31.86
N LEU A 10 -37.42 14.24 31.96
CA LEU A 10 -37.49 12.87 31.44
C LEU A 10 -37.50 12.83 29.91
N ALA A 11 -38.18 13.77 29.26
CA ALA A 11 -38.20 13.91 27.81
C ALA A 11 -36.83 14.34 27.25
N LEU A 12 -36.11 15.23 27.96
CA LEU A 12 -34.74 15.63 27.59
C LEU A 12 -33.72 14.49 27.78
N LEU A 13 -33.86 13.66 28.82
CA LEU A 13 -33.02 12.46 29.02
C LEU A 13 -33.27 11.39 27.95
N ALA A 14 -34.51 11.21 27.51
CA ALA A 14 -34.85 10.30 26.41
C ALA A 14 -34.36 10.80 25.04
N LEU A 15 -34.28 12.12 24.84
CA LEU A 15 -33.72 12.70 23.62
C LEU A 15 -32.19 12.64 23.60
N ALA A 16 -31.54 12.72 24.76
CA ALA A 16 -30.08 12.59 24.91
C ALA A 16 -29.58 11.15 24.65
N SER A 17 -30.37 10.12 24.96
CA SER A 17 -30.02 8.72 24.68
C SER A 17 -30.11 8.34 23.20
N LEU A 18 -30.86 9.09 22.37
CA LEU A 18 -30.89 8.92 20.91
C LEU A 18 -29.62 9.45 20.22
N VAL A 19 -28.87 10.35 20.86
CA VAL A 19 -27.64 10.96 20.29
C VAL A 19 -26.38 10.13 20.63
N LEU A 20 -26.48 9.16 21.53
CA LEU A 20 -25.35 8.32 21.97
C LEU A 20 -25.17 7.02 21.18
N THR A 21 -25.85 6.85 20.04
CA THR A 21 -25.50 5.82 19.04
C THR A 21 -24.20 6.19 18.30
N SER A 22 -23.13 6.35 19.08
CA SER A 22 -21.78 6.40 18.57
C SER A 22 -21.48 5.08 17.86
N CYS A 23 -21.01 5.20 16.61
CA CYS A 23 -20.58 4.10 15.77
C CYS A 23 -19.58 3.21 16.52
N GLN A 24 -20.02 2.03 16.92
CA GLN A 24 -19.08 0.93 17.17
C GLN A 24 -18.53 0.51 15.81
N THR A 25 -17.37 1.07 15.42
CA THR A 25 -16.57 0.54 14.31
C THR A 25 -15.93 -0.77 14.80
N GLY A 26 -16.76 -1.81 14.89
CA GLY A 26 -16.37 -3.14 15.30
C GLY A 26 -15.52 -3.80 14.22
N SER A 27 -14.28 -4.11 14.59
CA SER A 27 -13.35 -5.03 13.89
C SER A 27 -13.20 -4.82 12.38
N GLY A 28 -12.23 -4.01 11.98
CA GLY A 28 -11.70 -3.95 10.61
C GLY A 28 -11.06 -5.27 10.18
N GLY A 29 -11.85 -6.30 9.99
CA GLY A 29 -11.48 -7.57 9.38
C GLY A 29 -11.80 -7.55 7.88
N PRO A 30 -11.21 -8.42 7.06
CA PRO A 30 -11.47 -8.47 5.61
C PRO A 30 -12.95 -8.73 5.26
N THR A 31 -13.72 -9.28 6.20
CA THR A 31 -15.13 -9.64 6.07
C THR A 31 -16.09 -8.60 6.66
N ASP A 32 -15.57 -7.53 7.28
CA ASP A 32 -16.38 -6.44 7.79
C ASP A 32 -17.02 -5.65 6.62
N PRO A 33 -18.32 -5.27 6.69
CA PRO A 33 -18.99 -4.55 5.62
C PRO A 33 -18.25 -3.30 5.11
N ALA A 34 -17.64 -2.51 5.99
CA ALA A 34 -16.88 -1.33 5.57
C ALA A 34 -15.60 -1.73 4.81
N SER A 35 -14.92 -2.78 5.25
CA SER A 35 -13.75 -3.32 4.54
C SER A 35 -14.11 -3.87 3.15
N LEU A 36 -15.23 -4.57 3.01
CA LEU A 36 -15.72 -5.08 1.73
C LEU A 36 -16.02 -3.96 0.74
N GLN A 37 -16.64 -2.86 1.20
CA GLN A 37 -16.89 -1.69 0.35
C GLN A 37 -15.57 -1.06 -0.14
N GLN A 38 -14.56 -0.93 0.74
CA GLN A 38 -13.25 -0.40 0.36
C GLN A 38 -12.53 -1.29 -0.66
N ILE A 39 -12.61 -2.62 -0.49
CA ILE A 39 -12.06 -3.60 -1.43
C ILE A 39 -12.73 -3.46 -2.80
N GLU A 40 -14.06 -3.38 -2.85
CA GLU A 40 -14.78 -3.25 -4.12
C GLU A 40 -14.51 -1.90 -4.80
N TYR A 41 -14.50 -0.80 -4.05
CA TYR A 41 -14.12 0.51 -4.59
C TYR A 41 -12.73 0.48 -5.21
N ARG A 42 -11.75 -0.17 -4.55
CA ARG A 42 -10.42 -0.33 -5.12
C ARG A 42 -10.42 -1.20 -6.36
N ARG A 43 -11.16 -2.31 -6.37
CA ARG A 43 -11.27 -3.19 -7.53
C ARG A 43 -11.79 -2.42 -8.75
N LEU A 44 -12.83 -1.61 -8.57
CA LEU A 44 -13.40 -0.76 -9.61
C LEU A 44 -12.42 0.34 -10.06
N SER A 45 -11.71 0.98 -9.14
CA SER A 45 -10.68 1.98 -9.44
C SER A 45 -9.50 1.41 -10.23
N ILE A 46 -9.06 0.20 -9.89
CA ILE A 46 -8.02 -0.51 -10.65
C ILE A 46 -8.55 -0.90 -12.04
N ALA A 47 -9.78 -1.41 -12.12
CA ALA A 47 -10.40 -1.80 -13.39
C ALA A 47 -10.63 -0.61 -14.34
N SER A 48 -10.77 0.60 -13.82
CA SER A 48 -10.91 1.83 -14.62
C SER A 48 -9.58 2.46 -15.03
N GLU A 49 -8.44 1.87 -14.65
CA GLU A 49 -7.14 2.34 -15.13
C GLU A 49 -7.04 2.21 -16.65
N PRO A 50 -6.61 3.28 -17.36
CA PRO A 50 -6.44 3.21 -18.81
C PRO A 50 -5.47 2.09 -19.20
N PRO A 51 -5.79 1.25 -20.20
CA PRO A 51 -4.81 0.32 -20.72
C PRO A 51 -3.64 1.08 -21.37
N GLY A 52 -2.45 0.50 -21.34
CA GLY A 52 -1.28 1.13 -21.96
C GLY A 52 0.03 0.40 -21.70
N ASN A 53 1.08 0.89 -22.35
CA ASN A 53 2.45 0.39 -22.15
C ASN A 53 3.10 1.07 -20.94
N TYR A 54 2.55 0.80 -19.76
CA TYR A 54 3.08 1.24 -18.48
C TYR A 54 2.78 0.20 -17.41
N TYR A 55 3.41 0.37 -16.26
CA TYR A 55 3.18 -0.41 -15.05
C TYR A 55 2.73 0.50 -13.92
N VAL A 56 2.06 -0.06 -12.93
CA VAL A 56 1.76 0.63 -11.67
C VAL A 56 2.67 0.06 -10.60
N GLY A 57 3.45 0.94 -9.97
CA GLY A 57 4.38 0.61 -8.90
C GLY A 57 3.89 1.14 -7.55
N ARG A 58 4.03 0.35 -6.49
CA ARG A 58 3.87 0.81 -5.10
C ARG A 58 5.21 0.68 -4.42
N ARG A 59 5.74 1.79 -3.91
CA ARG A 59 6.92 1.78 -3.07
C ARG A 59 6.66 0.92 -1.83
N PHE A 60 7.54 -0.03 -1.58
CA PHE A 60 7.56 -0.78 -0.32
C PHE A 60 8.98 -0.78 0.19
N HIS A 61 9.24 0.05 1.19
CA HIS A 61 10.55 0.19 1.80
C HIS A 61 10.58 -0.51 3.15
N ILE A 62 11.54 -1.40 3.34
CA ILE A 62 11.97 -1.95 4.63
C ILE A 62 13.42 -1.54 4.81
N ASP A 63 13.78 -1.15 6.04
CA ASP A 63 15.14 -0.73 6.36
C ASP A 63 16.18 -1.80 5.95
N LYS A 64 17.30 -1.36 5.36
CA LYS A 64 18.41 -2.19 4.85
C LYS A 64 18.08 -3.17 3.72
N LEU A 65 16.84 -3.24 3.23
CA LEU A 65 16.51 -4.09 2.09
C LEU A 65 16.57 -3.31 0.77
N HIS A 66 17.07 -3.95 -0.28
CA HIS A 66 17.40 -3.28 -1.55
C HIS A 66 16.36 -3.49 -2.65
N PHE A 67 15.31 -4.28 -2.41
CA PHE A 67 14.16 -4.26 -3.30
C PHE A 67 13.48 -2.89 -3.27
N TRP A 68 12.83 -2.54 -4.36
CA TRP A 68 12.17 -1.25 -4.49
C TRP A 68 10.70 -1.29 -4.04
N GLY A 69 9.98 -2.35 -4.39
CA GLY A 69 8.56 -2.44 -4.10
C GLY A 69 7.82 -3.29 -5.12
N TYR A 70 6.51 -3.11 -5.17
CA TYR A 70 5.62 -3.96 -5.95
C TYR A 70 5.29 -3.34 -7.29
N VAL A 71 5.33 -4.14 -8.35
CA VAL A 71 5.01 -3.70 -9.71
C VAL A 71 3.97 -4.64 -10.35
N ARG A 72 2.91 -4.07 -10.92
CA ARG A 72 1.84 -4.77 -11.64
C ARG A 72 1.48 -4.07 -12.95
N ARG A 73 0.77 -4.75 -13.86
CA ARG A 73 0.18 -4.08 -15.03
C ARG A 73 -1.05 -3.26 -14.63
N PRO A 74 -1.44 -2.25 -15.43
CA PRO A 74 -2.73 -1.57 -15.25
C PRO A 74 -3.88 -2.58 -15.30
N GLY A 75 -4.89 -2.37 -14.45
CA GLY A 75 -6.04 -3.28 -14.33
C GLY A 75 -5.80 -4.58 -13.55
N GLU A 76 -4.55 -4.93 -13.22
CA GLU A 76 -4.27 -6.09 -12.35
C GLU A 76 -4.44 -5.74 -10.86
N SER A 77 -4.90 -6.69 -10.03
CA SER A 77 -4.87 -6.53 -8.56
C SER A 77 -3.42 -6.46 -8.05
N TRP A 78 -3.21 -5.83 -6.90
CA TRP A 78 -1.95 -5.91 -6.16
C TRP A 78 -1.55 -7.34 -5.80
N ASP A 79 -2.50 -8.27 -5.69
CA ASP A 79 -2.19 -9.69 -5.48
C ASP A 79 -1.33 -10.29 -6.61
N LYS A 80 -1.45 -9.77 -7.83
CA LYS A 80 -0.65 -10.19 -9.00
C LYS A 80 0.64 -9.39 -9.17
N SER A 81 0.88 -8.40 -8.32
CA SER A 81 2.11 -7.62 -8.36
C SER A 81 3.32 -8.48 -7.99
N ARG A 82 4.48 -8.05 -8.46
CA ARG A 82 5.77 -8.68 -8.18
C ARG A 82 6.62 -7.74 -7.35
N LEU A 83 7.25 -8.23 -6.30
CA LEU A 83 8.32 -7.50 -5.61
C LEU A 83 9.55 -7.45 -6.52
N VAL A 84 10.10 -6.26 -6.78
CA VAL A 84 11.17 -6.08 -7.78
C VAL A 84 12.40 -5.39 -7.21
N VAL A 85 13.54 -5.64 -7.87
CA VAL A 85 14.70 -4.75 -7.81
C VAL A 85 14.67 -3.85 -9.05
N MET A 86 14.81 -2.54 -8.85
CA MET A 86 14.87 -1.57 -9.94
C MET A 86 16.28 -1.53 -10.52
N ASN A 87 16.37 -1.67 -11.83
CA ASN A 87 17.61 -1.41 -12.57
C ASN A 87 17.60 0.04 -13.05
N GLU A 88 18.62 0.79 -12.63
CA GLU A 88 18.75 2.23 -12.89
C GLU A 88 19.62 2.57 -14.11
N ARG A 89 19.83 1.63 -15.04
CA ARG A 89 20.65 1.86 -16.23
C ARG A 89 20.22 3.08 -17.04
N PHE A 90 18.92 3.37 -17.09
CA PHE A 90 18.38 4.49 -17.87
C PHE A 90 17.95 5.66 -16.99
N THR A 91 17.25 5.39 -15.89
CA THR A 91 16.70 6.40 -14.98
C THR A 91 16.84 5.92 -13.55
N ARG A 92 17.21 6.83 -12.63
CA ARG A 92 17.26 6.53 -11.19
C ARG A 92 15.88 6.17 -10.67
N GLN A 93 15.79 5.29 -9.68
CA GLN A 93 14.52 4.96 -9.06
C GLN A 93 13.92 6.16 -8.31
N PRO A 94 12.60 6.20 -8.10
CA PRO A 94 11.99 7.20 -7.22
C PRO A 94 12.62 7.17 -5.83
N ASP A 95 12.74 8.33 -5.21
CA ASP A 95 13.30 8.50 -3.86
C ASP A 95 14.71 7.90 -3.69
N ARG A 96 15.56 8.04 -4.72
CA ARG A 96 17.00 7.71 -4.68
C ARG A 96 17.78 8.74 -3.85
N LEU A 97 17.42 8.85 -2.57
CA LEU A 97 18.07 9.67 -1.54
C LEU A 97 19.17 8.86 -0.82
N PRO A 98 20.05 9.51 -0.05
CA PRO A 98 21.01 8.81 0.81
C PRO A 98 20.31 7.95 1.87
N GLU A 99 20.84 6.75 2.14
CA GLU A 99 20.37 5.90 3.24
C GLU A 99 20.68 6.50 4.61
N MET A 100 21.83 7.17 4.72
CA MET A 100 22.23 7.95 5.89
C MET A 100 22.09 9.44 5.53
N PRO A 101 20.93 10.07 5.81
CA PRO A 101 20.74 11.49 5.52
C PRO A 101 21.71 12.33 6.36
N SER A 102 22.22 13.41 5.78
CA SER A 102 22.99 14.43 6.50
C SER A 102 22.08 15.62 6.83
N GLY A 103 21.89 15.91 8.12
CA GLY A 103 21.02 17.00 8.57
C GLY A 103 19.54 16.70 8.36
N ASP A 104 18.74 17.73 8.03
CA ASP A 104 17.27 17.66 7.99
C ASP A 104 16.69 17.21 6.63
N GLY A 105 17.50 16.61 5.77
CA GLY A 105 17.07 16.11 4.46
C GLY A 105 16.27 14.81 4.54
N GLY A 106 15.47 14.52 3.50
CA GLY A 106 14.78 13.23 3.38
C GLY A 106 15.77 12.06 3.29
N SER A 107 15.35 10.88 3.77
CA SER A 107 16.10 9.64 3.70
C SER A 107 15.58 8.74 2.58
N TYR A 108 16.42 7.81 2.12
CA TYR A 108 15.97 6.72 1.25
C TYR A 108 14.75 6.00 1.84
N GLY A 109 13.70 5.81 1.03
CA GLY A 109 12.46 5.20 1.46
C GLY A 109 11.48 6.13 2.17
N SER A 110 11.75 7.44 2.20
CA SER A 110 10.82 8.46 2.70
C SER A 110 9.50 8.47 1.92
N ASP A 111 9.51 7.98 0.68
CA ASP A 111 8.34 7.82 -0.18
C ASP A 111 7.56 6.51 0.04
N HIS A 112 7.78 5.81 1.16
CA HIS A 112 7.10 4.55 1.47
C HIS A 112 5.59 4.63 1.19
N ASN A 113 5.05 3.61 0.51
CA ASN A 113 3.65 3.50 0.10
C ASN A 113 3.19 4.51 -0.97
N THR A 114 4.08 5.30 -1.58
CA THR A 114 3.72 6.10 -2.76
C THR A 114 3.42 5.20 -3.96
N GLU A 115 2.40 5.57 -4.74
CA GLU A 115 2.05 4.95 -6.01
C GLU A 115 2.62 5.72 -7.19
N TYR A 116 3.20 4.98 -8.13
CA TYR A 116 3.84 5.50 -9.33
C TYR A 116 3.24 4.88 -10.59
N ARG A 117 3.16 5.67 -11.65
CA ARG A 117 3.13 5.16 -13.02
C ARG A 117 4.58 4.97 -13.48
N LEU A 118 4.89 3.80 -14.01
CA LEU A 118 6.24 3.41 -14.41
C LEU A 118 6.27 3.02 -15.89
N TRP A 119 7.26 3.51 -16.63
CA TRP A 119 7.57 3.03 -17.98
C TRP A 119 8.88 2.28 -17.94
N GLY A 120 8.90 1.11 -18.56
CA GLY A 120 9.99 0.17 -18.45
C GLY A 120 9.53 -1.23 -18.82
N TYR A 121 10.36 -2.22 -18.50
CA TYR A 121 10.08 -3.61 -18.81
C TYR A 121 10.81 -4.54 -17.85
N PHE A 122 10.31 -5.76 -17.70
CA PHE A 122 11.04 -6.82 -16.99
C PHE A 122 12.13 -7.37 -17.90
N SER A 123 13.38 -7.40 -17.44
CA SER A 123 14.50 -7.88 -18.27
C SER A 123 14.50 -9.41 -18.48
N GLY A 124 13.71 -10.14 -17.68
CA GLY A 124 13.76 -11.60 -17.59
C GLY A 124 14.86 -12.13 -16.66
N ARG A 125 15.76 -11.26 -16.19
CA ARG A 125 16.79 -11.60 -15.21
C ARG A 125 16.22 -11.56 -13.80
N LYS A 126 16.92 -12.24 -12.89
CA LYS A 126 16.69 -12.19 -11.46
C LYS A 126 17.92 -11.63 -10.75
N VAL A 127 17.70 -10.91 -9.65
CA VAL A 127 18.73 -10.28 -8.83
C VAL A 127 18.62 -10.84 -7.43
N TYR A 128 19.76 -11.21 -6.85
CA TYR A 128 19.84 -11.62 -5.46
C TYR A 128 20.02 -10.39 -4.57
N ASP A 129 19.16 -10.22 -3.58
CA ASP A 129 19.32 -9.23 -2.50
C ASP A 129 19.84 -9.96 -1.25
N PRO A 130 21.12 -9.78 -0.88
CA PRO A 130 21.73 -10.49 0.24
C PRO A 130 21.05 -10.21 1.58
N ASN A 131 20.52 -9.01 1.79
CA ASN A 131 19.98 -8.60 3.09
C ASN A 131 18.62 -9.25 3.36
N SER A 132 17.81 -9.44 2.31
CA SER A 132 16.55 -10.17 2.42
C SER A 132 16.68 -11.67 2.13
N ASN A 133 17.83 -12.11 1.60
CA ASN A 133 18.05 -13.45 1.08
C ASN A 133 16.99 -13.86 0.03
N MET A 134 16.61 -12.91 -0.83
CA MET A 134 15.60 -13.12 -1.88
C MET A 134 16.20 -13.05 -3.28
N VAL A 135 15.67 -13.85 -4.19
CA VAL A 135 15.96 -13.76 -5.63
C VAL A 135 14.75 -13.16 -6.34
N LEU A 136 14.85 -11.89 -6.72
CA LEU A 136 13.74 -11.07 -7.20
C LEU A 136 13.87 -10.74 -8.69
N PRO A 137 12.75 -10.56 -9.41
CA PRO A 137 12.78 -10.10 -10.80
C PRO A 137 13.36 -8.68 -10.92
N GLU A 138 14.11 -8.46 -12.00
CA GLU A 138 14.66 -7.15 -12.35
C GLU A 138 13.67 -6.35 -13.22
N PHE A 139 13.41 -5.10 -12.84
CA PHE A 139 12.64 -4.15 -13.64
C PHE A 139 13.53 -3.03 -14.19
N MET A 140 13.58 -2.91 -15.51
CA MET A 140 14.34 -1.87 -16.22
C MET A 140 13.52 -0.58 -16.24
N LEU A 141 13.82 0.35 -15.33
CA LEU A 141 13.11 1.62 -15.25
C LEU A 141 13.60 2.60 -16.31
N GLN A 142 12.67 3.19 -17.06
CA GLN A 142 12.97 4.19 -18.10
C GLN A 142 12.40 5.57 -17.73
N ARG A 143 11.21 5.61 -17.12
CA ARG A 143 10.56 6.85 -16.67
C ARG A 143 9.56 6.50 -15.56
N TYR A 144 9.26 7.46 -14.70
CA TYR A 144 8.17 7.35 -13.75
C TYR A 144 7.46 8.69 -13.51
N GLU A 145 6.25 8.61 -12.97
CA GLU A 145 5.46 9.74 -12.49
C GLU A 145 4.73 9.34 -11.21
N VAL A 146 4.59 10.26 -10.25
CA VAL A 146 3.76 10.03 -9.06
C VAL A 146 2.30 9.96 -9.50
N LYS A 147 1.62 8.85 -9.16
CA LYS A 147 0.19 8.65 -9.40
C LYS A 147 -0.63 9.03 -8.17
N ASN A 148 -0.18 8.63 -6.98
CA ASN A 148 -0.84 8.94 -5.71
C ASN A 148 0.16 8.84 -4.56
N ALA A 149 0.36 9.93 -3.82
CA ALA A 149 1.26 9.96 -2.66
C ALA A 149 0.73 9.20 -1.44
N SER A 150 -0.59 9.02 -1.32
CA SER A 150 -1.26 8.40 -0.16
C SER A 150 -2.38 7.45 -0.59
N PRO A 151 -2.05 6.31 -1.22
CA PRO A 151 -3.02 5.40 -1.81
C PRO A 151 -3.71 4.45 -0.80
N GLY A 152 -3.40 4.58 0.50
CA GLY A 152 -3.94 3.73 1.57
C GLY A 152 -3.25 2.37 1.62
N TRP A 153 -3.99 1.32 1.98
CA TRP A 153 -3.45 -0.05 2.03
C TRP A 153 -2.93 -0.53 0.66
N LEU A 154 -2.16 -1.62 0.65
CA LEU A 154 -1.59 -2.30 -0.49
C LEU A 154 -2.35 -3.60 -0.81
N PHE A 155 -2.45 -4.54 0.14
CA PHE A 155 -3.12 -5.83 -0.08
C PHE A 155 -4.48 -5.95 0.60
N ARG A 156 -4.63 -5.45 1.84
CA ARG A 156 -5.92 -5.51 2.55
C ARG A 156 -6.17 -4.32 3.48
N PRO A 157 -7.43 -3.90 3.70
CA PRO A 157 -7.79 -2.71 4.49
C PRO A 157 -7.18 -2.60 5.90
N ASN A 158 -6.88 -3.73 6.53
CA ASN A 158 -6.46 -3.81 7.91
C ASN A 158 -5.00 -4.17 8.10
N GLU A 159 -4.21 -4.16 7.02
CA GLU A 159 -2.78 -4.35 7.14
C GLU A 159 -2.13 -3.18 7.86
N LYS A 160 -1.09 -3.48 8.63
CA LYS A 160 -0.28 -2.49 9.34
C LYS A 160 1.17 -2.73 9.00
N PHE A 161 1.81 -1.72 8.42
CA PHE A 161 3.24 -1.77 8.16
C PHE A 161 4.02 -1.46 9.44
N ASP A 162 4.98 -2.32 9.77
CA ASP A 162 5.81 -2.19 10.97
C ASP A 162 7.25 -1.72 10.66
N GLY A 163 7.56 -1.44 9.39
CA GLY A 163 8.90 -1.02 8.97
C GLY A 163 9.86 -2.17 8.66
N VAL A 164 9.53 -3.41 9.05
CA VAL A 164 10.52 -4.50 9.13
C VAL A 164 10.08 -5.80 8.45
N HIS A 165 8.77 -6.02 8.23
CA HIS A 165 8.27 -7.23 7.61
C HIS A 165 7.53 -7.00 6.29
N LEU A 166 7.62 -8.00 5.40
CA LEU A 166 6.76 -8.09 4.23
C LEU A 166 5.33 -8.46 4.65
N PHE A 167 4.34 -7.96 3.91
CA PHE A 167 2.94 -8.31 4.15
C PHE A 167 2.55 -9.72 3.71
N ARG A 168 3.35 -10.36 2.85
CA ARG A 168 3.13 -11.73 2.38
C ARG A 168 4.45 -12.39 2.02
N GLY A 169 4.43 -13.72 1.90
CA GLY A 169 5.57 -14.48 1.38
C GLY A 169 5.73 -14.26 -0.12
N GLU A 170 6.96 -14.01 -0.55
CA GLU A 170 7.28 -13.76 -1.96
C GLU A 170 7.93 -14.98 -2.60
N ILE A 171 7.66 -15.18 -3.89
CA ILE A 171 8.28 -16.29 -4.62
C ILE A 171 9.78 -16.02 -4.75
N GLY A 172 10.59 -16.80 -4.04
CA GLY A 172 12.03 -16.57 -3.92
C GLY A 172 12.48 -16.15 -2.51
N SER A 173 11.56 -15.99 -1.54
CA SER A 173 11.87 -15.67 -0.14
C SER A 173 12.10 -16.89 0.76
N THR A 174 12.13 -18.10 0.21
CA THR A 174 12.44 -19.33 0.95
C THR A 174 13.57 -20.07 0.24
N PRO A 175 14.73 -20.27 0.88
CA PRO A 175 15.79 -21.11 0.33
C PRO A 175 15.24 -22.53 0.08
N GLY A 176 15.36 -23.04 -1.15
CA GLY A 176 15.03 -24.43 -1.47
C GLY A 176 13.64 -24.70 -2.06
N LYS A 177 12.73 -23.73 -2.11
CA LYS A 177 11.55 -23.86 -3.00
C LYS A 177 12.00 -23.56 -4.44
N ARG A 178 12.31 -24.64 -5.17
CA ARG A 178 12.51 -24.57 -6.62
C ARG A 178 11.22 -24.09 -7.29
N TYR A 179 11.39 -23.25 -8.31
CA TYR A 179 10.35 -22.94 -9.29
C TYR A 179 10.00 -24.20 -10.09
#